data_AF-A0A7C2BTC0-F1
#
_entry.id   AF-A0A7C2BTC0-F1
#
_cell.length_a   1.000
_cell.length_b   1.000
_cell.length_c   1.000
_cell.angle_alpha   90.00
_cell.angle_beta   90.00
_cell.angle_gamma   90.00
#
_symmetry.space_group_name_H-M   'P 1'
#
loop_
_entity.id
_entity.type
_entity.pdbx_description
1 polymer ?
#
loop_
_entity_poly.entity_id
_entity_poly.type
_entity_poly.pdbx_seq_one_letter_code
_entity_poly.pdbx_strand_id
1 'polypeptide(L)'
;KLHWQARRFADRGKPFNIENPAGNVVAGLNCNQNDLSAAIGIVQLKKLPGIIANRRKVGKTIKEGLTKLKAVSLGWQTPDSECVYWFLRLKLDIDAISVDKKTFCDALTAEGIPVTESYRHIFCEVPWFINKAVFGTSGFPWNCSDYKGPREPQFKIDNVIKVGDTHFNIYMHENYGQREIDDILTAVEKVENAYLK
;
A
#
# COMPACT_ATOMS: atom_id res chain seq x y z
N LYS A 1 -20.43 26.09 -4.05
CA LYS A 1 -20.97 25.66 -2.72
C LYS A 1 -20.04 24.68 -1.99
N LEU A 2 -19.68 23.53 -2.59
CA LEU A 2 -18.80 22.51 -1.97
C LEU A 2 -17.40 23.00 -1.60
N HIS A 3 -16.73 23.79 -2.46
CA HIS A 3 -15.41 24.37 -2.15
C HIS A 3 -15.38 25.08 -0.79
N TRP A 4 -16.33 25.98 -0.56
CA TRP A 4 -16.41 26.72 0.69
C TRP A 4 -16.76 25.82 1.88
N GLN A 5 -17.59 24.79 1.70
CA GLN A 5 -17.87 23.84 2.79
C GLN A 5 -16.59 23.07 3.18
N ALA A 6 -15.87 22.53 2.20
CA ALA A 6 -14.62 21.80 2.43
C ALA A 6 -13.54 22.69 3.07
N ARG A 7 -13.33 23.92 2.57
CA ARG A 7 -12.34 24.85 3.11
C ARG A 7 -12.61 25.21 4.56
N ARG A 8 -13.88 25.46 4.92
CA ARG A 8 -14.26 25.76 6.30
C ARG A 8 -13.98 24.57 7.21
N PHE A 9 -14.38 23.35 6.81
CA PHE A 9 -14.13 22.14 7.60
C PHE A 9 -12.63 21.85 7.80
N ALA A 10 -11.81 22.04 6.77
CA ALA A 10 -10.37 21.78 6.81
C ALA A 10 -9.58 22.74 7.72
N ASP A 11 -10.10 23.94 7.97
CA ASP A 11 -9.49 24.92 8.88
C ASP A 11 -10.43 25.24 10.05
N ARG A 12 -10.75 24.20 10.84
CA ARG A 12 -11.43 24.33 12.15
C ARG A 12 -12.78 25.05 12.12
N GLY A 13 -13.44 25.09 10.97
CA GLY A 13 -14.71 25.77 10.79
C GLY A 13 -14.64 27.28 10.62
N LYS A 14 -13.48 27.84 10.28
CA LYS A 14 -13.35 29.27 10.01
C LYS A 14 -14.46 29.76 9.06
N PRO A 15 -15.04 30.95 9.26
CA PRO A 15 -16.24 31.37 8.52
C PRO A 15 -15.92 31.99 7.16
N PHE A 16 -15.09 31.32 6.35
CA PHE A 16 -14.74 31.81 5.02
C PHE A 16 -15.98 31.99 4.14
N ASN A 17 -16.04 33.13 3.44
CA ASN A 17 -17.12 33.48 2.51
C ASN A 17 -18.51 33.52 3.19
N ILE A 18 -18.57 34.00 4.44
CA ILE A 18 -19.80 34.35 5.17
C ILE A 18 -19.63 35.76 5.74
N GLU A 19 -20.65 36.59 5.54
CA GLU A 19 -20.71 37.95 6.12
C GLU A 19 -21.18 37.89 7.58
N ASN A 20 -20.55 38.72 8.43
CA ASN A 20 -20.88 38.91 9.85
C ASN A 20 -21.05 37.61 10.67
N PRO A 21 -20.09 36.65 10.63
CA PRO A 21 -20.19 35.43 11.40
C PRO A 21 -19.92 35.69 12.90
N ALA A 22 -20.72 35.08 13.78
CA ALA A 22 -20.50 35.14 15.23
C ALA A 22 -19.30 34.28 15.72
N GLY A 23 -18.71 33.47 14.84
CA GLY A 23 -17.59 32.57 15.17
C GLY A 23 -17.33 31.54 14.07
N ASN A 24 -16.68 30.43 14.43
CA ASN A 24 -16.53 29.29 13.54
C ASN A 24 -17.91 28.64 13.29
N VAL A 25 -18.16 28.21 12.06
CA VAL A 25 -19.49 27.83 11.56
C VAL A 25 -19.71 26.32 11.45
N VAL A 26 -18.67 25.52 11.71
CA VAL A 26 -18.73 24.06 11.77
C VAL A 26 -17.66 23.52 12.70
N ALA A 27 -17.92 22.43 13.42
CA ALA A 27 -16.87 21.71 14.14
C ALA A 27 -15.97 21.00 13.11
N GLY A 28 -14.71 21.43 13.00
CA GLY A 28 -13.75 20.87 12.04
C GLY A 28 -12.38 20.69 12.67
N LEU A 29 -11.57 19.81 12.06
CA LEU A 29 -10.17 19.63 12.46
C LEU A 29 -9.29 20.73 11.84
N ASN A 30 -8.10 20.90 12.40
CA ASN A 30 -7.05 21.71 11.77
C ASN A 30 -6.18 20.81 10.90
N CYS A 31 -6.42 20.81 9.59
CA CYS A 31 -5.66 20.01 8.64
C CYS A 31 -4.64 20.86 7.85
N ASN A 32 -4.29 22.06 8.34
CA ASN A 32 -3.30 22.91 7.69
C ASN A 32 -1.89 22.32 7.82
N GLN A 33 -1.16 22.32 6.71
CA GLN A 33 0.26 21.99 6.67
C GLN A 33 1.11 23.24 7.00
N ASN A 34 2.35 23.04 7.47
CA ASN A 34 3.28 24.15 7.72
C ASN A 34 4.14 24.47 6.48
N ASP A 35 4.68 25.68 6.44
CA ASP A 35 5.46 26.19 5.30
C ASP A 35 6.75 25.40 5.05
N LEU A 36 7.41 24.87 6.10
CA LEU A 36 8.64 24.07 5.93
C LEU A 36 8.34 22.75 5.20
N SER A 37 7.29 22.04 5.62
CA SER A 37 6.85 20.82 4.94
C SER A 37 6.40 21.11 3.51
N ALA A 38 5.72 22.23 3.27
CA ALA A 38 5.32 22.66 1.92
C ALA A 38 6.55 22.96 1.04
N ALA A 39 7.54 23.69 1.56
CA ALA A 39 8.78 24.00 0.86
C ALA A 39 9.56 22.73 0.47
N ILE A 40 9.69 21.78 1.39
CA ILE A 40 10.29 20.46 1.11
C ILE A 40 9.50 19.73 0.02
N GLY A 41 8.16 19.71 0.14
CA GLY A 41 7.28 19.08 -0.84
C GLY A 41 7.45 19.65 -2.25
N ILE A 42 7.54 20.98 -2.40
CA ILE A 42 7.76 21.65 -3.69
C ILE A 42 9.07 21.19 -4.34
N VAL A 43 10.15 21.05 -3.57
CA VAL A 43 11.44 20.57 -4.09
C VAL A 43 11.37 19.09 -4.48
N GLN A 44 10.67 18.26 -3.71
CA GLN A 44 10.48 16.84 -4.03
C GLN A 44 9.61 16.63 -5.27
N LEU A 45 8.54 17.42 -5.43
CA LEU A 45 7.66 17.36 -6.61
C LEU A 45 8.43 17.63 -7.91
N LYS A 46 9.47 18.49 -7.89
CA LYS A 46 10.33 18.70 -9.07
C LYS A 46 11.12 17.44 -9.47
N LYS A 47 11.42 16.54 -8.53
CA LYS A 47 12.13 15.28 -8.79
C LYS A 47 11.20 14.15 -9.21
N LEU A 48 9.90 14.30 -8.94
CA LEU A 48 8.89 13.25 -9.10
C LEU A 48 8.86 12.64 -10.52
N PRO A 49 8.96 13.39 -11.64
CA PRO A 49 8.97 12.79 -12.98
C PRO A 49 10.11 11.78 -13.18
N GLY A 50 11.33 12.12 -12.73
CA GLY A 50 12.50 11.22 -12.83
C GLY A 50 12.36 9.99 -11.93
N ILE A 51 11.86 10.18 -10.71
CA ILE A 51 11.58 9.08 -9.77
C ILE A 51 10.55 8.11 -10.36
N ILE A 52 9.46 8.62 -10.92
CA ILE A 52 8.40 7.82 -11.56
C ILE A 52 8.99 7.02 -12.73
N ALA A 53 9.76 7.68 -13.61
CA ALA A 53 10.38 7.03 -14.75
C ALA A 53 11.32 5.88 -14.32
N ASN A 54 12.16 6.11 -13.31
CA ASN A 54 13.07 5.08 -12.82
C ASN A 54 12.34 3.90 -12.17
N ARG A 55 11.38 4.19 -11.28
CA ARG A 55 10.55 3.13 -10.64
C ARG A 55 9.82 2.28 -11.67
N ARG A 56 9.30 2.89 -12.74
CA ARG A 56 8.66 2.18 -13.86
C ARG A 56 9.64 1.30 -14.62
N LYS A 57 10.83 1.82 -14.93
CA LYS A 57 11.89 1.06 -15.60
C LYS A 57 12.24 -0.19 -14.78
N VAL A 58 12.62 -0.01 -13.52
CA VAL A 58 13.02 -1.12 -12.62
C VAL A 58 11.92 -2.18 -12.54
N GLY A 59 10.67 -1.78 -12.25
CA GLY A 59 9.59 -2.74 -12.11
C GLY A 59 9.19 -3.44 -13.42
N LYS A 60 9.31 -2.79 -14.58
CA LYS A 60 9.09 -3.43 -15.89
C LYS A 60 10.18 -4.45 -16.21
N THR A 61 11.45 -4.09 -16.02
CA THR A 61 12.58 -5.00 -16.28
C THR A 61 12.53 -6.23 -15.37
N ILE A 62 12.20 -6.05 -14.09
CA ILE A 62 11.99 -7.20 -13.19
C ILE A 62 10.80 -8.04 -13.64
N LYS A 63 9.67 -7.42 -14.00
CA LYS A 63 8.49 -8.14 -14.52
C LYS A 63 8.84 -9.03 -15.71
N GLU A 64 9.58 -8.49 -16.67
CA GLU A 64 10.06 -9.21 -17.85
C GLU A 64 11.03 -10.34 -17.45
N GLY A 65 11.99 -10.06 -16.58
CA GLY A 65 12.95 -11.04 -16.09
C GLY A 65 12.33 -12.20 -15.32
N LEU A 66 11.18 -11.99 -14.66
CA LEU A 66 10.43 -13.05 -13.96
C LEU A 66 9.66 -13.99 -14.92
N THR A 67 9.48 -13.64 -16.21
CA THR A 67 8.70 -14.47 -17.15
C THR A 67 9.33 -15.83 -17.45
N LYS A 68 10.62 -16.00 -17.20
CA LYS A 68 11.35 -17.28 -17.35
C LYS A 68 11.15 -18.21 -16.15
N LEU A 69 10.64 -17.70 -15.04
CA LEU A 69 10.46 -18.44 -13.79
C LEU A 69 9.11 -19.16 -13.78
N LYS A 70 9.02 -20.24 -13.00
CA LYS A 70 7.81 -21.09 -12.95
C LYS A 70 6.95 -20.85 -11.72
N ALA A 71 7.59 -20.65 -10.57
CA ALA A 71 6.91 -20.46 -9.29
C ALA A 71 6.76 -18.98 -8.93
N VAL A 72 7.61 -18.09 -9.43
CA VAL A 72 7.59 -16.67 -9.09
C VAL A 72 7.15 -15.81 -10.27
N SER A 73 6.17 -14.94 -10.04
CA SER A 73 5.70 -13.97 -11.03
C SER A 73 5.44 -12.61 -10.39
N LEU A 74 5.37 -11.54 -11.17
CA LEU A 74 4.88 -10.28 -10.66
C LEU A 74 3.37 -10.39 -10.36
N GLY A 75 2.91 -9.81 -9.26
CA GLY A 75 1.49 -9.72 -8.95
C GLY A 75 0.69 -9.04 -10.06
N TRP A 76 -0.60 -9.37 -10.15
CA TRP A 76 -1.51 -8.84 -11.18
C TRP A 76 -1.52 -7.30 -11.18
N GLN A 77 -1.55 -6.73 -12.39
CA GLN A 77 -1.65 -5.30 -12.63
C GLN A 77 -2.87 -5.03 -13.52
N THR A 78 -3.57 -3.93 -13.23
CA THR A 78 -4.73 -3.52 -14.02
C THR A 78 -4.34 -3.31 -15.50
N PRO A 79 -5.11 -3.84 -16.46
CA PRO A 79 -4.92 -3.54 -17.88
C PRO A 79 -4.90 -2.03 -18.16
N ASP A 80 -4.19 -1.63 -19.22
CA ASP A 80 -4.10 -0.24 -19.67
C ASP A 80 -3.66 0.76 -18.57
N SER A 81 -2.82 0.30 -17.64
CA SER A 81 -2.30 1.11 -16.54
C SER A 81 -0.78 1.10 -16.47
N GLU A 82 -0.22 2.16 -15.86
CA GLU A 82 1.21 2.29 -15.63
C GLU A 82 1.51 2.32 -14.13
N CYS A 83 2.06 1.21 -13.61
CA CYS A 83 2.40 1.11 -12.19
C CYS A 83 3.58 2.00 -11.82
N VAL A 84 3.45 2.76 -10.72
CA VAL A 84 4.58 3.36 -10.00
C VAL A 84 4.75 2.56 -8.71
N TYR A 85 5.74 1.69 -8.70
CA TYR A 85 5.90 0.68 -7.67
C TYR A 85 6.34 1.30 -6.34
N TRP A 86 5.51 1.12 -5.31
CA TRP A 86 5.89 1.37 -3.91
C TRP A 86 6.62 0.13 -3.33
N PHE A 87 6.09 -1.05 -3.63
CA PHE A 87 6.73 -2.36 -3.46
C PHE A 87 6.74 -3.10 -4.81
N LEU A 88 7.74 -3.96 -5.01
CA LEU A 88 7.62 -5.04 -5.97
C LEU A 88 6.87 -6.18 -5.27
N ARG A 89 5.60 -6.33 -5.61
CA ARG A 89 4.76 -7.39 -5.06
C ARG A 89 4.82 -8.61 -5.96
N LEU A 90 5.46 -9.67 -5.48
CA LEU A 90 5.64 -10.91 -6.21
C LEU A 90 4.61 -11.93 -5.73
N LYS A 91 4.10 -12.72 -6.67
CA LYS A 91 3.25 -13.89 -6.41
C LYS A 91 4.15 -15.13 -6.44
N LEU A 92 3.98 -15.97 -5.42
CA LEU A 92 4.57 -17.29 -5.31
C LEU A 92 3.49 -18.35 -5.55
N ASP A 93 3.77 -19.27 -6.48
CA ASP A 93 2.99 -20.47 -6.68
C ASP A 93 3.43 -21.53 -5.66
N ILE A 94 2.65 -21.65 -4.59
CA ILE A 94 2.91 -22.59 -3.49
C ILE A 94 2.88 -24.04 -3.97
N ASP A 95 2.09 -24.35 -5.00
CA ASP A 95 1.96 -25.71 -5.50
C ASP A 95 3.20 -26.12 -6.31
N ALA A 96 3.94 -25.15 -6.87
CA ALA A 96 5.17 -25.38 -7.64
C ALA A 96 6.45 -25.54 -6.80
N ILE A 97 6.41 -25.23 -5.50
CA ILE A 97 7.60 -25.28 -4.61
C ILE A 97 7.48 -26.35 -3.53
N SER A 98 8.62 -26.89 -3.09
CA SER A 98 8.75 -27.96 -2.09
C SER A 98 8.75 -27.48 -0.64
N VAL A 99 8.80 -26.17 -0.41
CA VAL A 99 8.84 -25.53 0.91
C VAL A 99 7.67 -24.56 1.10
N ASP A 100 7.46 -24.08 2.33
CA ASP A 100 6.49 -23.02 2.59
C ASP A 100 6.99 -21.63 2.15
N LYS A 101 6.06 -20.66 2.05
CA LYS A 101 6.37 -19.28 1.65
C LYS A 101 7.41 -18.63 2.57
N LYS A 102 7.35 -18.91 3.87
CA LYS A 102 8.28 -18.33 4.85
C LYS A 102 9.70 -18.77 4.55
N THR A 103 9.93 -20.07 4.38
CA THR A 103 11.24 -20.64 4.06
C THR A 103 11.78 -20.07 2.76
N PHE A 104 10.92 -19.92 1.74
CA PHE A 104 11.30 -19.27 0.48
C PHE A 104 11.74 -17.81 0.68
N CYS A 105 11.01 -17.02 1.47
CA CYS A 105 11.35 -15.62 1.76
C CYS A 105 12.61 -15.47 2.63
N ASP A 106 12.80 -16.37 3.60
CA ASP A 106 14.01 -16.42 4.43
C ASP A 106 15.24 -16.72 3.55
N ALA A 107 15.12 -17.64 2.58
CA ALA A 107 16.18 -17.94 1.63
C ALA A 107 16.52 -16.74 0.73
N LEU A 108 15.52 -16.02 0.21
CA LEU A 108 15.77 -14.76 -0.54
C LEU A 108 16.49 -13.72 0.32
N THR A 109 16.13 -13.63 1.60
CA THR A 109 16.79 -12.72 2.55
C THR A 109 18.24 -13.13 2.79
N ALA A 110 18.52 -14.44 2.86
CA ALA A 110 19.88 -14.97 2.97
C ALA A 110 20.74 -14.72 1.72
N GLU A 111 20.13 -14.64 0.52
CA GLU A 111 20.79 -14.19 -0.71
C GLU A 111 21.01 -12.65 -0.76
N GLY A 112 20.59 -11.94 0.28
CA GLY A 112 20.81 -10.50 0.42
C GLY A 112 19.67 -9.62 -0.11
N ILE A 113 18.51 -10.19 -0.46
CA ILE A 113 17.34 -9.43 -0.91
C ILE A 113 16.37 -9.21 0.26
N PRO A 114 16.20 -7.97 0.76
CA PRO A 114 15.28 -7.71 1.86
C PRO A 114 13.82 -7.93 1.44
N VAL A 115 13.20 -8.96 2.00
CA VAL A 115 11.81 -9.34 1.70
C VAL A 115 10.91 -9.10 2.91
N THR A 116 9.70 -8.61 2.67
CA THR A 116 8.58 -8.72 3.61
C THR A 116 7.69 -9.87 3.17
N GLU A 117 7.68 -10.94 3.97
CA GLU A 117 6.94 -12.17 3.71
C GLU A 117 5.42 -11.93 3.56
N SER A 118 4.86 -10.97 4.31
CA SER A 118 3.43 -10.70 4.33
C SER A 118 3.13 -9.21 4.56
N TYR A 119 2.19 -8.68 3.77
CA TYR A 119 1.63 -7.34 3.95
C TYR A 119 0.13 -7.45 4.24
N ARG A 120 -0.20 -7.94 5.44
CA ARG A 120 -1.57 -8.23 5.89
C ARG A 120 -2.13 -7.10 6.76
N HIS A 121 -2.67 -6.06 6.11
CA HIS A 121 -3.41 -4.99 6.78
C HIS A 121 -4.92 -5.12 6.52
N ILE A 122 -5.53 -6.20 7.04
CA ILE A 122 -6.96 -6.49 6.85
C ILE A 122 -7.76 -5.77 7.93
N PHE A 123 -8.42 -4.67 7.56
CA PHE A 123 -9.11 -3.80 8.51
C PHE A 123 -10.23 -4.46 9.30
N CYS A 124 -10.90 -5.50 8.78
CA CYS A 124 -11.96 -6.17 9.54
C CYS A 124 -11.45 -7.11 10.63
N GLU A 125 -10.13 -7.35 10.71
CA GLU A 125 -9.49 -8.23 11.70
C GLU A 125 -8.85 -7.45 12.86
N VAL A 126 -8.76 -6.12 12.75
CA VAL A 126 -8.09 -5.30 13.76
C VAL A 126 -8.99 -5.08 14.99
N PRO A 127 -8.42 -4.97 16.21
CA PRO A 127 -9.21 -4.88 17.44
C PRO A 127 -10.21 -3.72 17.48
N TRP A 128 -9.84 -2.55 16.94
CA TRP A 128 -10.76 -1.40 16.95
C TRP A 128 -11.97 -1.60 16.05
N PHE A 129 -11.87 -2.44 15.01
CA PHE A 129 -12.99 -2.78 14.15
C PHE A 129 -13.89 -3.84 14.81
N ILE A 130 -13.29 -4.94 15.28
CA ILE A 130 -13.99 -6.04 15.95
C ILE A 130 -14.75 -5.55 17.19
N ASN A 131 -14.10 -4.70 18.00
CA ASN A 131 -14.68 -4.16 19.23
C ASN A 131 -15.56 -2.93 18.99
N LYS A 132 -15.78 -2.52 17.72
CA LYS A 132 -16.54 -1.32 17.32
C LYS A 132 -16.09 -0.04 18.05
N ALA A 133 -14.78 0.14 18.17
CA ALA A 133 -14.17 1.14 19.03
C ALA A 133 -13.49 2.30 18.25
N VAL A 134 -14.01 2.67 17.08
CA VAL A 134 -13.46 3.77 16.26
C VAL A 134 -13.47 5.08 17.05
N PHE A 135 -14.56 5.33 17.78
CA PHE A 135 -14.72 6.51 18.64
C PHE A 135 -15.02 6.07 20.07
N GLY A 136 -14.04 5.41 20.70
CA GLY A 136 -14.16 4.92 22.07
C GLY A 136 -15.28 3.90 22.20
N THR A 137 -16.20 4.11 23.13
CA THR A 137 -17.33 3.19 23.39
C THR A 137 -18.62 3.57 22.67
N SER A 138 -18.59 4.58 21.79
CA SER A 138 -19.80 5.13 21.18
C SER A 138 -20.53 4.17 20.23
N GLY A 139 -19.85 3.15 19.70
CA GLY A 139 -20.38 2.26 18.66
C GLY A 139 -20.54 2.92 17.29
N PHE A 140 -20.13 4.19 17.13
CA PHE A 140 -20.12 4.87 15.84
C PHE A 140 -18.97 4.32 14.96
N PRO A 141 -19.15 4.17 13.63
CA PRO A 141 -20.34 4.53 12.84
C PRO A 141 -21.44 3.45 12.83
N TRP A 142 -21.20 2.26 13.38
CA TRP A 142 -22.08 1.11 13.18
C TRP A 142 -23.47 1.26 13.80
N ASN A 143 -23.65 2.04 14.85
CA ASN A 143 -24.97 2.33 15.44
C ASN A 143 -25.63 3.62 14.93
N CYS A 144 -24.98 4.37 14.01
CA CYS A 144 -25.52 5.60 13.46
C CYS A 144 -26.78 5.33 12.61
N SER A 145 -27.87 6.09 12.77
CA SER A 145 -29.10 5.91 11.99
C SER A 145 -28.85 5.89 10.47
N ASP A 146 -27.91 6.71 10.02
CA ASP A 146 -27.59 6.91 8.60
C ASP A 146 -26.70 5.80 8.03
N TYR A 147 -26.09 4.98 8.90
CA TYR A 147 -25.30 3.84 8.48
C TYR A 147 -26.20 2.72 7.97
N LYS A 148 -26.04 2.39 6.68
CA LYS A 148 -26.86 1.39 5.98
C LYS A 148 -26.24 -0.01 5.95
N GLY A 149 -25.05 -0.19 6.54
CA GLY A 149 -24.37 -1.48 6.60
C GLY A 149 -24.75 -2.32 7.83
N PRO A 150 -24.12 -3.50 8.00
CA PRO A 150 -24.37 -4.37 9.15
C PRO A 150 -23.97 -3.71 10.47
N ARG A 151 -24.89 -3.71 11.45
CA ARG A 151 -24.65 -3.17 12.81
C ARG A 151 -23.57 -3.95 13.56
N GLU A 152 -23.42 -5.23 13.23
CA GLU A 152 -22.36 -6.13 13.71
C GLU A 152 -21.52 -6.58 12.51
N PRO A 153 -20.55 -5.78 12.07
CA PRO A 153 -19.75 -6.10 10.89
C PRO A 153 -18.81 -7.28 11.17
N GLN A 154 -19.08 -8.44 10.59
CA GLN A 154 -18.14 -9.55 10.56
C GLN A 154 -17.85 -9.92 9.12
N PHE A 155 -16.58 -9.81 8.73
CA PHE A 155 -16.16 -10.02 7.36
C PHE A 155 -14.98 -10.99 7.32
N LYS A 156 -15.09 -11.96 6.41
CA LYS A 156 -13.95 -12.75 5.94
C LYS A 156 -13.78 -12.44 4.46
N ILE A 157 -12.63 -11.90 4.08
CA ILE A 157 -12.35 -11.49 2.70
C ILE A 157 -11.35 -12.47 2.10
N ASP A 158 -11.84 -13.61 1.61
CA ASP A 158 -11.01 -14.75 1.16
C ASP A 158 -9.97 -14.33 0.10
N ASN A 159 -10.32 -13.43 -0.81
CA ASN A 159 -9.38 -12.93 -1.82
C ASN A 159 -8.18 -12.20 -1.19
N VAL A 160 -8.40 -11.41 -0.13
CA VAL A 160 -7.32 -10.67 0.54
C VAL A 160 -6.43 -11.64 1.34
N ILE A 161 -7.05 -12.64 1.97
CA ILE A 161 -6.35 -13.71 2.70
C ILE A 161 -5.46 -14.49 1.74
N LYS A 162 -6.04 -15.04 0.66
CA LYS A 162 -5.31 -15.81 -0.37
C LYS A 162 -4.15 -15.03 -0.95
N VAL A 163 -4.36 -13.75 -1.22
CA VAL A 163 -3.31 -12.88 -1.73
C VAL A 163 -2.22 -12.64 -0.68
N GLY A 164 -2.56 -12.44 0.59
CA GLY A 164 -1.59 -12.37 1.68
C GLY A 164 -0.75 -13.65 1.82
N ASP A 165 -1.36 -14.81 1.59
CA ASP A 165 -0.72 -16.12 1.75
C ASP A 165 0.17 -16.49 0.57
N THR A 166 -0.09 -15.94 -0.61
CA THR A 166 0.62 -16.28 -1.87
C THR A 166 1.52 -15.17 -2.39
N HIS A 167 1.61 -14.02 -1.73
CA HIS A 167 2.45 -12.91 -2.16
C HIS A 167 3.42 -12.49 -1.07
N PHE A 168 4.56 -11.96 -1.51
CA PHE A 168 5.56 -11.30 -0.69
C PHE A 168 6.01 -10.01 -1.38
N ASN A 169 6.66 -9.12 -0.64
CA ASN A 169 7.08 -7.81 -1.14
C ASN A 169 8.60 -7.65 -1.06
N ILE A 170 9.19 -7.12 -2.11
CA ILE A 170 10.54 -6.54 -2.09
C ILE A 170 10.37 -5.01 -2.05
N TYR A 171 11.01 -4.36 -1.08
CA TYR A 171 11.04 -2.90 -1.04
C TYR A 171 11.89 -2.34 -2.18
N MET A 172 11.44 -1.21 -2.73
CA MET A 172 12.16 -0.53 -3.80
C MET A 172 12.17 0.97 -3.53
N HIS A 173 13.33 1.59 -3.70
CA HIS A 173 13.49 3.04 -3.66
C HIS A 173 13.95 3.60 -4.99
N GLU A 174 13.85 4.92 -5.15
CA GLU A 174 14.11 5.64 -6.39
C GLU A 174 15.55 5.54 -6.91
N ASN A 175 16.51 5.13 -6.07
CA ASN A 175 17.89 4.93 -6.48
C ASN A 175 18.22 3.51 -6.99
N TYR A 176 17.26 2.59 -7.06
CA TYR A 176 17.52 1.26 -7.66
C TYR A 176 17.91 1.41 -9.13
N GLY A 177 18.96 0.71 -9.53
CA GLY A 177 19.51 0.69 -10.87
C GLY A 177 19.63 -0.74 -11.40
N GLN A 178 20.51 -0.92 -12.39
CA GLN A 178 20.71 -2.21 -13.04
C GLN A 178 21.20 -3.28 -12.07
N ARG A 179 22.10 -2.90 -11.14
CA ARG A 179 22.64 -3.81 -10.14
C ARG A 179 21.54 -4.44 -9.28
N GLU A 180 20.65 -3.62 -8.70
CA GLU A 180 19.58 -4.14 -7.85
C GLU A 180 18.58 -5.01 -8.64
N ILE A 181 18.36 -4.71 -9.93
CA ILE A 181 17.56 -5.56 -10.81
C ILE A 181 18.22 -6.94 -10.97
N ASP A 182 19.51 -6.95 -11.30
CA ASP A 182 20.27 -8.18 -11.56
C ASP A 182 20.38 -9.03 -10.29
N ASP A 183 20.65 -8.40 -9.14
CA ASP A 183 20.74 -9.05 -7.83
C ASP A 183 19.39 -9.70 -7.46
N ILE A 184 18.27 -8.98 -7.64
CA ILE A 184 16.93 -9.52 -7.38
C ILE A 184 16.63 -10.71 -8.29
N LEU A 185 16.83 -10.58 -9.60
CA LEU A 185 16.52 -11.65 -10.56
C LEU A 185 17.38 -12.89 -10.32
N THR A 186 18.68 -12.69 -10.02
CA THR A 186 19.62 -13.78 -9.72
C THR A 186 19.22 -14.52 -8.45
N ALA A 187 18.93 -13.80 -7.37
CA ALA A 187 18.52 -14.39 -6.10
C ALA A 187 17.19 -15.15 -6.24
N VAL A 188 16.19 -14.57 -6.90
CA VAL A 188 14.89 -15.21 -7.11
C VAL A 188 15.02 -16.47 -7.96
N GLU A 189 15.77 -16.44 -9.05
CA GLU A 189 16.03 -17.61 -9.89
C GLU A 189 16.78 -18.72 -9.12
N LYS A 190 17.79 -18.36 -8.33
CA LYS A 190 18.55 -19.31 -7.52
C LYS A 190 17.68 -19.99 -6.48
N VAL A 191 16.90 -19.22 -5.72
CA VAL A 191 16.01 -19.75 -4.67
C VAL A 191 14.86 -20.55 -5.28
N GLU A 192 14.30 -20.11 -6.42
CA GLU A 192 13.33 -20.92 -7.15
C GLU A 192 13.92 -22.27 -7.57
N ASN A 193 15.08 -22.28 -8.24
CA ASN A 193 15.71 -23.53 -8.69
C ASN A 193 16.02 -24.50 -7.53
N ALA A 194 16.35 -23.97 -6.35
CA ALA A 194 16.63 -24.80 -5.17
C ALA A 194 15.37 -25.48 -4.59
N TYR A 195 14.20 -24.87 -4.76
CA TYR A 195 12.96 -25.34 -4.14
C TYR A 195 11.85 -25.76 -5.11
N LEU A 196 12.02 -25.55 -6.41
CA LEU A 196 11.08 -25.98 -7.43
C LEU A 196 10.87 -27.50 -7.39
N LYS A 197 9.62 -27.94 -7.53
CA LYS A 197 9.24 -29.36 -7.61
C LYS A 197 9.50 -29.95 -9.00
#